data_AF-A0A6P8UYD3-F1
#
_entry.id   AF-A0A6P8UYD3-F1
#
_cell.length_a   1.000
_cell.length_b   1.000
_cell.length_c   1.000
_cell.angle_alpha   90.00
_cell.angle_beta   90.00
_cell.angle_gamma   90.00
#
_symmetry.space_group_name_H-M   'P 1'
#
loop_
_entity.id
_entity.type
_entity.pdbx_description
1 polymer ?
#
loop_
_entity_poly.entity_id
_entity_poly.type
_entity_poly.pdbx_seq_one_letter_code
_entity_poly.pdbx_strand_id
1 'polypeptide(L)'
;MAEIAGSTSREEILKESGPPAILGQGPNVWIIGGSYVRRGEERARHTMGSNLGLNCRVWWFGKGGLRWRNLLPFFYQSLRGRTVPDALLIHCGGNDLGNIKASPASPRRRDGVQRGGRKPDILVPG
;
A
#
# COMPACT_ATOMS: atom_id res chain seq x y z
N MET A 1 -7.43 -16.18 58.32
CA MET A 1 -8.38 -15.10 57.97
C MET A 1 -8.14 -14.71 56.52
N ALA A 2 -9.24 -14.54 55.79
CA ALA A 2 -9.33 -14.54 54.34
C ALA A 2 -8.72 -13.31 53.64
N GLU A 3 -8.49 -13.52 52.35
CA GLU A 3 -8.09 -12.66 51.24
C GLU A 3 -8.93 -11.38 51.06
N ILE A 4 -8.30 -10.29 50.60
CA ILE A 4 -8.91 -9.35 49.64
C ILE A 4 -7.82 -8.61 48.85
N ALA A 5 -7.53 -9.11 47.65
CA ALA A 5 -6.91 -8.35 46.58
C ALA A 5 -7.98 -8.10 45.50
N GLY A 6 -8.32 -6.84 45.29
CA GLY A 6 -9.18 -6.35 44.21
C GLY A 6 -9.10 -4.83 44.24
N SER A 7 -8.92 -4.11 43.14
CA SER A 7 -9.66 -4.26 41.90
C SER A 7 -8.90 -3.52 40.80
N THR A 8 -8.29 -4.24 39.86
CA THR A 8 -7.98 -3.64 38.55
C THR A 8 -9.26 -3.65 37.73
N SER A 9 -9.71 -2.46 37.37
CA SER A 9 -11.01 -2.20 36.74
C SER A 9 -11.15 -2.97 35.42
N ARG A 10 -12.32 -3.57 35.19
CA ARG A 10 -12.65 -4.40 34.01
C ARG A 10 -12.41 -3.69 32.67
N GLU A 11 -12.40 -2.37 32.67
CA GLU A 11 -12.12 -1.53 31.50
C GLU A 11 -10.63 -1.43 31.14
N GLU A 12 -9.73 -1.65 32.11
CA GLU A 12 -8.28 -1.63 31.90
C GLU A 12 -7.80 -2.91 31.19
N ILE A 13 -8.44 -4.04 31.51
CA ILE A 13 -8.19 -5.35 30.87
C ILE A 13 -8.62 -5.34 29.39
N LEU A 14 -9.64 -4.54 29.03
CA LEU A 14 -10.13 -4.44 27.66
C LEU A 14 -9.32 -3.46 26.79
N LYS A 15 -8.44 -2.66 27.38
CA LYS A 15 -7.62 -1.68 26.64
C LYS A 15 -6.28 -2.23 26.13
N GLU A 16 -5.79 -3.35 26.68
CA GLU A 16 -4.53 -3.97 26.26
C GLU A 16 -4.68 -5.18 25.33
N SER A 17 -5.87 -5.74 25.18
CA SER A 17 -6.06 -6.83 24.22
C SER A 17 -6.26 -6.28 22.81
N GLY A 18 -5.16 -5.88 22.17
CA GLY A 18 -5.07 -6.04 20.72
C GLY A 18 -5.48 -7.47 20.33
N PRO A 19 -5.89 -7.70 19.06
CA PRO A 19 -6.30 -9.04 18.62
C PRO A 19 -5.23 -10.06 19.06
N PRO A 20 -5.63 -11.22 19.62
CA PRO A 20 -4.69 -12.16 20.21
C PRO A 20 -3.67 -12.52 19.14
N ALA A 21 -2.43 -12.08 19.33
CA ALA A 21 -1.31 -12.55 18.56
C ALA A 21 -1.30 -14.08 18.73
N ILE A 22 -1.62 -14.81 17.67
CA ILE A 22 -1.60 -16.26 17.68
C ILE A 22 -0.16 -16.66 18.03
N LEU A 23 0.03 -17.09 19.27
CA LEU A 23 1.33 -17.29 19.91
C LEU A 23 2.21 -18.15 18.99
N GLY A 24 3.26 -17.55 18.43
CA GLY A 24 4.27 -18.21 17.60
C GLY A 24 4.28 -17.84 16.10
N GLN A 25 3.30 -17.09 15.60
CA GLN A 25 3.33 -16.59 14.20
C GLN A 25 3.30 -15.07 14.21
N GLY A 26 4.33 -14.43 13.60
CA GLY A 26 4.33 -12.99 13.40
C GLY A 26 3.11 -12.50 12.60
N PRO A 27 2.82 -11.19 12.60
CA PRO A 27 1.57 -10.64 12.05
C PRO A 27 1.34 -11.05 10.59
N ASN A 28 0.07 -11.23 10.24
CA ASN A 28 -0.40 -11.57 8.90
C ASN A 28 -0.61 -10.28 8.08
N VAL A 29 0.36 -9.93 7.25
CA VAL A 29 0.38 -8.69 6.45
C VAL A 29 0.00 -8.97 5.01
N TRP A 30 -0.93 -8.20 4.46
CA TRP A 30 -1.36 -8.32 3.06
C TRP A 30 -0.91 -7.11 2.26
N ILE A 31 -0.33 -7.36 1.09
CA ILE A 31 0.04 -6.34 0.12
C ILE A 31 -0.81 -6.57 -1.13
N ILE A 32 -1.74 -5.67 -1.41
CA ILE A 32 -2.66 -5.77 -2.54
C ILE A 32 -2.45 -4.64 -3.53
N GLY A 33 -2.44 -4.94 -4.82
CA GLY A 33 -2.30 -3.89 -5.81
C GLY A 33 -2.13 -4.34 -7.26
N GLY A 34 -1.64 -3.39 -8.05
CA GLY A 34 -1.45 -3.55 -9.49
C GLY A 34 -0.21 -4.34 -9.89
N SER A 35 0.25 -4.12 -11.12
CA SER A 35 1.46 -4.75 -11.67
C SER A 35 2.73 -4.43 -10.87
N TYR A 36 2.80 -3.28 -10.19
CA TYR A 36 3.92 -2.95 -9.31
C TYR A 36 4.01 -3.87 -8.08
N VAL A 37 2.89 -4.26 -7.47
CA VAL A 37 2.90 -5.23 -6.36
C VAL A 37 3.41 -6.59 -6.83
N ARG A 38 2.97 -7.05 -8.01
CA ARG A 38 3.47 -8.30 -8.60
C ARG A 38 4.99 -8.29 -8.84
N ARG A 39 5.52 -7.19 -9.37
CA ARG A 39 6.97 -7.01 -9.56
C ARG A 39 7.71 -6.84 -8.24
N GLY A 40 7.09 -6.20 -7.25
CA GLY A 40 7.61 -6.05 -5.90
C GLY A 40 7.77 -7.40 -5.21
N GLU A 41 6.79 -8.29 -5.33
CA GLU A 41 6.88 -9.67 -4.83
C GLU A 41 8.06 -10.42 -5.47
N GLU A 42 8.14 -10.38 -6.80
CA GLU A 42 9.22 -11.03 -7.55
C GLU A 42 10.59 -10.51 -7.09
N ARG A 43 10.75 -9.18 -6.99
CA ARG A 43 11.98 -8.57 -6.48
C ARG A 43 12.28 -9.01 -5.05
N ALA A 44 11.29 -8.95 -4.16
CA ALA A 44 11.43 -9.33 -2.75
C ALA A 44 11.94 -10.76 -2.61
N ARG A 45 11.36 -11.70 -3.36
CA ARG A 45 11.77 -13.11 -3.39
C ARG A 45 13.24 -13.30 -3.73
N HIS A 46 13.78 -12.48 -4.62
CA HIS A 46 15.18 -12.54 -5.04
C HIS A 46 16.16 -11.77 -4.15
N THR A 47 15.70 -10.85 -3.30
CA THR A 47 16.60 -9.99 -2.51
C THR A 47 16.49 -10.17 -1.00
N MET A 48 15.28 -10.26 -0.46
CA MET A 48 15.00 -10.22 0.99
C MET A 48 14.11 -11.38 1.46
N GLY A 49 13.72 -12.27 0.55
CA GLY A 49 12.65 -13.25 0.78
C GLY A 49 11.25 -12.65 0.63
N SER A 50 10.24 -13.51 0.45
CA SER A 50 8.84 -13.10 0.26
C SER A 50 8.26 -12.37 1.48
N ASN A 51 8.88 -12.48 2.64
CA ASN A 51 8.53 -11.76 3.88
C ASN A 51 9.33 -10.48 4.10
N LEU A 52 10.11 -10.01 3.11
CA LEU A 52 10.92 -8.79 3.18
C LEU A 52 11.99 -8.81 4.30
N GLY A 53 12.38 -10.01 4.76
CA GLY A 53 13.28 -10.18 5.90
C GLY A 53 12.65 -9.86 7.26
N LEU A 54 11.33 -9.70 7.32
CA LEU A 54 10.61 -9.36 8.54
C LEU A 54 10.08 -10.62 9.24
N ASN A 55 9.94 -10.57 10.56
CA ASN A 55 9.27 -11.61 11.34
C ASN A 55 7.73 -11.50 11.22
N CYS A 56 7.21 -11.63 10.01
CA CYS A 56 5.78 -11.59 9.71
C CYS A 56 5.45 -12.46 8.51
N ARG A 57 4.18 -12.81 8.35
CA ARG A 57 3.69 -13.53 7.18
C ARG A 57 3.16 -12.54 6.17
N VAL A 58 3.84 -12.39 5.03
CA VAL A 58 3.43 -11.48 3.97
C VAL A 58 2.72 -12.23 2.85
N TRP A 59 1.52 -11.78 2.50
CA TRP A 59 0.77 -12.24 1.34
C TRP A 59 0.75 -11.17 0.26
N TRP A 60 1.09 -11.56 -0.96
CA TRP A 60 1.15 -10.67 -2.11
C TRP A 60 -0.02 -10.94 -3.04
N PHE A 61 -0.77 -9.89 -3.39
CA PHE A 61 -1.91 -9.95 -4.28
C PHE A 61 -1.75 -8.92 -5.39
N GLY A 62 -0.99 -9.28 -6.43
CA GLY A 62 -0.77 -8.44 -7.61
C GLY A 62 -1.69 -8.80 -8.78
N LYS A 63 -2.52 -7.86 -9.23
CA LYS A 63 -3.37 -8.00 -10.44
C LYS A 63 -3.02 -6.96 -11.49
N GLY A 64 -2.59 -7.40 -12.67
CA GLY A 64 -2.31 -6.50 -13.80
C GLY A 64 -3.53 -5.64 -14.14
N GLY A 65 -3.29 -4.35 -14.41
CA GLY A 65 -4.36 -3.40 -14.76
C GLY A 65 -5.37 -3.10 -13.64
N LEU A 66 -5.08 -3.46 -12.37
CA LEU A 66 -5.97 -3.16 -11.25
C LEU A 66 -6.22 -1.65 -11.15
N ARG A 67 -7.51 -1.29 -11.12
CA ARG A 67 -8.05 0.06 -11.00
C ARG A 67 -8.82 0.18 -9.68
N TRP A 68 -8.97 1.39 -9.15
CA TRP A 68 -9.73 1.67 -7.92
C TRP A 68 -11.12 1.03 -7.93
N ARG A 69 -11.86 1.19 -9.05
CA ARG A 69 -13.21 0.60 -9.22
C ARG A 69 -13.27 -0.92 -9.02
N ASN A 70 -12.15 -1.62 -9.19
CA ASN A 70 -12.05 -3.07 -9.11
C ASN A 70 -11.28 -3.55 -7.87
N LEU A 71 -10.83 -2.64 -6.99
CA LEU A 71 -10.02 -2.98 -5.83
C LEU A 71 -10.80 -3.80 -4.80
N LEU A 72 -12.00 -3.34 -4.40
CA LEU A 72 -12.82 -4.05 -3.41
C LEU A 72 -13.24 -5.45 -3.89
N PRO A 73 -13.77 -5.64 -5.12
CA PRO A 73 -14.03 -6.98 -5.64
C PRO A 73 -12.81 -7.91 -5.61
N PHE A 74 -11.63 -7.37 -5.94
CA PHE A 74 -10.38 -8.15 -5.89
C PHE A 74 -9.98 -8.49 -4.45
N PHE A 75 -10.11 -7.56 -3.51
CA PHE A 75 -9.86 -7.79 -2.09
C PHE A 75 -10.76 -8.90 -1.51
N TYR A 76 -12.07 -8.84 -1.77
CA TYR A 76 -13.00 -9.88 -1.32
C TYR A 76 -12.74 -11.23 -1.97
N GLN A 77 -12.26 -11.26 -3.21
CA GLN A 77 -11.82 -12.49 -3.85
C GLN A 77 -10.59 -13.07 -3.13
N SER A 78 -9.61 -12.23 -2.76
CA SER A 78 -8.43 -12.63 -1.99
C SER A 78 -8.78 -13.15 -0.59
N LEU A 79 -9.82 -12.61 0.04
CA LEU A 79 -10.32 -13.04 1.35
C LEU A 79 -10.87 -14.47 1.39
N ARG A 80 -11.29 -15.05 0.25
CA ARG A 80 -11.93 -16.38 0.24
C ARG A 80 -10.98 -17.46 0.77
N GLY A 81 -11.40 -18.11 1.86
CA GLY A 81 -10.67 -19.21 2.49
C GLY A 81 -9.41 -18.79 3.25
N ARG A 82 -9.25 -17.49 3.56
CA ARG A 82 -8.10 -16.96 4.31
C ARG A 82 -8.57 -16.20 5.55
N THR A 83 -7.70 -16.15 6.56
CA THR A 83 -7.87 -15.24 7.68
C THR A 83 -7.71 -13.80 7.22
N VAL A 84 -8.41 -12.88 7.88
CA VAL A 84 -8.24 -11.44 7.64
C VAL A 84 -6.79 -11.02 7.97
N PRO A 85 -6.23 -10.04 7.27
CA PRO A 85 -4.93 -9.49 7.62
C PRO A 85 -4.97 -8.70 8.92
N ASP A 86 -3.88 -8.75 9.68
CA ASP A 86 -3.61 -7.81 10.77
C ASP A 86 -3.24 -6.42 10.23
N ALA A 87 -2.60 -6.38 9.05
CA ALA A 87 -2.28 -5.14 8.33
C ALA A 87 -2.47 -5.29 6.83
N LEU A 88 -3.07 -4.27 6.19
CA LEU A 88 -3.32 -4.24 4.75
C LEU A 88 -2.62 -3.04 4.11
N LEU A 89 -1.68 -3.31 3.21
CA LEU A 89 -1.02 -2.32 2.36
C LEU A 89 -1.65 -2.35 0.96
N ILE A 90 -2.10 -1.18 0.49
CA ILE A 90 -2.74 -1.03 -0.82
C ILE A 90 -1.87 -0.17 -1.73
N HIS A 91 -1.51 -0.71 -2.89
CA HIS A 91 -0.88 0.06 -3.97
C HIS A 91 -1.73 -0.01 -5.25
N CYS A 92 -2.63 0.97 -5.39
CA CYS A 92 -3.57 1.09 -6.50
C CYS A 92 -3.68 2.56 -6.96
N GLY A 93 -4.16 2.79 -8.19
CA GLY A 93 -4.39 4.14 -8.72
C GLY A 93 -3.58 4.50 -9.96
N GLY A 94 -2.43 3.87 -10.20
CA GLY A 94 -1.62 4.15 -11.40
C GLY A 94 -2.38 3.93 -12.72
N ASN A 95 -3.30 2.97 -12.76
CA ASN A 95 -4.15 2.68 -13.94
C ASN A 95 -5.42 3.54 -14.02
N ASP A 96 -5.66 4.41 -13.05
CA ASP A 96 -6.79 5.34 -12.99
C ASP A 96 -6.37 6.76 -13.39
N LEU A 97 -5.06 7.04 -13.41
CA LEU A 97 -4.49 8.28 -13.90
C LEU A 97 -4.85 8.51 -15.37
N GLY A 98 -5.28 9.73 -15.70
CA GLY A 98 -5.73 10.12 -17.05
C GLY A 98 -7.21 9.83 -17.34
N ASN A 99 -7.91 9.07 -16.49
CA ASN A 99 -9.35 8.84 -16.63
C ASN A 99 -10.21 9.84 -15.82
N ILE A 100 -9.57 10.65 -15.00
CA ILE A 100 -10.17 11.84 -14.40
C ILE A 100 -10.06 12.92 -15.47
N LYS A 101 -11.17 13.26 -16.13
CA LYS A 101 -11.20 14.51 -16.90
C LYS A 101 -10.82 15.59 -15.90
N ALA A 102 -9.74 16.32 -16.17
CA ALA A 102 -9.51 17.55 -15.42
C ALA A 102 -10.83 18.31 -15.48
N SER A 103 -11.37 18.69 -14.31
CA SER A 103 -12.32 19.80 -14.26
C SER A 103 -11.77 20.88 -15.18
N PRO A 104 -12.58 21.58 -16.00
CA PRO A 104 -12.09 22.67 -16.82
C PRO A 104 -11.47 23.71 -15.91
N ALA A 105 -10.18 23.51 -15.61
CA ALA A 105 -9.37 24.39 -14.84
C ALA A 105 -9.33 25.65 -15.69
N SER A 106 -9.77 26.73 -15.04
CA SER A 106 -9.61 28.14 -15.38
C SER A 106 -8.81 28.41 -16.66
N PRO A 107 -9.29 29.29 -17.55
CA PRO A 107 -8.66 29.56 -18.85
C PRO A 107 -7.15 29.69 -18.70
N ARG A 108 -6.41 28.84 -19.42
CA ARG A 108 -4.94 28.91 -19.51
C ARG A 108 -4.59 30.38 -19.78
N ARG A 109 -3.93 31.04 -18.82
CA ARG A 109 -3.30 32.33 -19.12
C ARG A 109 -2.25 32.06 -20.19
N ARG A 110 -2.56 32.51 -21.41
CA ARG A 110 -1.58 32.66 -22.48
C ARG A 110 -0.68 33.81 -22.09
N ASP A 111 0.34 33.53 -21.29
CA ASP A 111 1.47 34.44 -21.15
C ASP A 111 2.31 34.26 -22.41
N GLY A 112 1.98 35.08 -23.41
CA GLY A 112 2.75 35.19 -24.63
C GLY A 112 4.10 35.81 -24.33
N VAL A 113 5.12 34.98 -24.13
CA VAL A 113 6.51 35.36 -24.35
C VAL A 113 6.92 34.79 -25.70
N GLN A 114 6.99 35.65 -26.72
CA GLN A 114 7.75 35.36 -27.92
C GLN A 114 9.23 35.25 -27.50
N ARG A 115 9.76 34.03 -27.36
CA ARG A 115 11.21 33.82 -27.41
C ARG A 115 11.60 33.66 -28.87
N GLY A 116 12.08 34.76 -29.44
CA GLY A 116 12.80 34.74 -30.72
C GLY A 116 13.92 33.70 -30.69
N GLY A 117 14.07 33.00 -31.81
CA GLY A 117 15.06 31.96 -31.97
C GLY A 117 16.48 32.45 -31.72
N ARG A 118 17.20 31.76 -30.85
CA ARG A 118 18.65 31.57 -30.93
C ARG A 118 18.95 30.15 -30.48
N LYS A 119 19.68 29.42 -31.34
CA LYS A 119 20.19 28.06 -31.09
C LYS A 119 21.00 28.05 -29.78
N PRO A 120 20.97 26.97 -28.98
CA PRO A 120 21.96 26.79 -27.93
C PRO A 120 23.30 26.39 -28.55
N ASP A 121 24.34 27.17 -28.23
CA ASP A 121 25.73 26.81 -28.51
C ASP A 121 26.12 25.63 -27.61
N ILE A 122 26.53 24.52 -28.24
CA ILE A 122 27.17 23.39 -27.58
C ILE A 122 28.63 23.78 -27.33
N LEU A 123 29.02 23.89 -26.06
CA LEU A 123 30.41 23.98 -25.62
C LEU A 123 30.87 22.57 -25.23
N VAL A 124 31.85 22.03 -25.98
CA VAL A 124 32.56 20.80 -25.62
C VAL A 124 33.85 21.19 -24.89
N PRO A 125 34.14 20.69 -23.68
CA PRO A 125 35.46 20.88 -23.07
C PRO A 125 36.48 19.91 -23.69
N GLY A 126 37.71 20.40 -23.88
CA GLY A 126 38.81 19.74 -24.59
C GLY A 126 39.53 18.64 -23.83
#